data_AF-A0A1C6YA97-F1
#
_entry.id   AF-A0A1C6YA97-F1
#
_cell.length_a   1.000
_cell.length_b   1.000
_cell.length_c   1.000
_cell.angle_alpha   90.00
_cell.angle_beta   90.00
_cell.angle_gamma   90.00
#
_symmetry.space_group_name_H-M   'P 1'
#
loop_
_entity.id
_entity.type
_entity.pdbx_description
1 polymer ?
#
loop_
_entity_poly.entity_id
_entity_poly.type
_entity_poly.pdbx_seq_one_letter_code
_entity_poly.pdbx_strand_id
1 'polypeptide(L)'
;MKFYNDIKTWDYIPLKIFLIFIKLLYPFCPHISEEFWHCYLKKYKGREKNEKVAKKICYFCNSRSLLFYAKWPSLFQIKNNEKSENISIRINNKHIAFIKNNSESSEQNIIEESTNMIKDSIDKEIKKGKKIINIINVPDKLINFVIV
;
A
#
# COMPACT_ATOMS: atom_id res chain seq x y z
N MET A 1 -0.22 -10.89 7.61
CA MET A 1 -0.10 -9.63 8.39
C MET A 1 1.07 -8.76 7.90
N LYS A 2 1.04 -8.25 6.65
CA LYS A 2 2.17 -7.47 6.10
C LYS A 2 2.38 -6.15 6.85
N PHE A 3 1.31 -5.39 7.01
CA PHE A 3 1.33 -4.09 7.70
C PHE A 3 1.83 -4.16 9.15
N TYR A 4 1.48 -5.21 9.91
CA TYR A 4 1.97 -5.38 11.28
C TYR A 4 3.48 -5.64 11.31
N ASN A 5 3.98 -6.46 10.39
CA ASN A 5 5.41 -6.73 10.26
C ASN A 5 6.18 -5.45 9.92
N ASP A 6 5.62 -4.61 9.05
CA ASP A 6 6.21 -3.31 8.68
C ASP A 6 6.21 -2.33 9.86
N ILE A 7 5.11 -2.23 10.61
CA ILE A 7 5.03 -1.36 11.79
C ILE A 7 6.01 -1.79 12.89
N LYS A 8 6.27 -3.09 13.04
CA LYS A 8 7.17 -3.62 14.07
C LYS A 8 8.61 -3.10 13.91
N THR A 9 9.02 -2.73 12.71
CA THR A 9 10.36 -2.18 12.45
C THR A 9 10.49 -0.69 12.76
N TRP A 10 9.38 0.00 13.07
CA TRP A 10 9.39 1.43 13.32
C TRP A 10 9.73 1.74 14.78
N ASP A 11 10.56 2.76 15.00
CA ASP A 11 10.91 3.22 16.35
C ASP A 11 9.71 3.83 17.08
N TYR A 12 8.81 4.48 16.33
CA TYR A 12 7.61 5.11 16.87
C TYR A 12 6.39 4.85 15.98
N ILE A 13 5.24 4.62 16.62
CA ILE A 13 3.97 4.39 15.94
C ILE A 13 3.03 5.55 16.25
N PRO A 14 2.70 6.40 15.26
CA PRO A 14 1.71 7.44 15.45
C PRO A 14 0.36 6.86 15.90
N LEU A 15 -0.20 7.43 16.98
CA LEU A 15 -1.46 6.97 17.57
C LEU A 15 -2.61 6.92 16.54
N LYS A 16 -2.63 7.85 15.58
CA LYS A 16 -3.62 7.87 14.48
C LYS A 16 -3.51 6.62 13.60
N ILE A 17 -2.30 6.16 13.26
CA ILE A 17 -2.08 4.96 12.44
C ILE A 17 -2.50 3.71 13.21
N PHE A 18 -2.14 3.63 14.50
CA PHE A 18 -2.52 2.51 15.36
C PHE A 18 -4.05 2.41 15.55
N LEU A 19 -4.75 3.53 15.72
CA LEU A 19 -6.21 3.54 15.81
C LEU A 19 -6.89 3.09 14.50
N ILE A 20 -6.31 3.41 13.34
CA ILE A 20 -6.81 2.91 12.05
C ILE A 20 -6.61 1.40 11.95
N PHE A 21 -5.45 0.89 12.39
CA PHE A 21 -5.19 -0.54 12.43
C PHE A 21 -6.21 -1.30 13.28
N ILE A 22 -6.52 -0.80 14.47
CA ILE A 22 -7.52 -1.40 15.37
C ILE A 22 -8.90 -1.44 14.70
N LYS A 23 -9.31 -0.36 14.01
CA LYS A 23 -10.57 -0.35 13.25
C LYS A 23 -10.61 -1.42 12.16
N LEU A 24 -9.50 -1.62 11.45
CA LEU A 24 -9.38 -2.67 10.43
C LEU A 24 -9.36 -4.09 11.03
N LEU A 25 -8.84 -4.23 12.26
CA LEU A 25 -8.81 -5.49 12.99
C LEU A 25 -10.16 -5.87 13.61
N TYR A 26 -11.03 -4.89 13.86
CA TYR A 26 -12.29 -5.05 14.56
C TYR A 26 -13.19 -6.20 14.04
N PRO A 27 -13.42 -6.37 12.73
CA PRO A 27 -14.27 -7.45 12.22
C PRO A 27 -13.72 -8.86 12.51
N PHE A 28 -12.42 -8.99 12.76
CA PHE A 28 -11.75 -10.27 13.01
C PHE A 28 -11.61 -10.57 14.50
N CYS A 29 -11.21 -9.57 15.29
CA CYS A 29 -10.96 -9.71 16.73
C CYS A 29 -11.65 -8.59 17.52
N PRO A 30 -12.99 -8.59 17.64
CA PRO A 30 -13.76 -7.47 18.19
C PRO A 30 -13.43 -7.19 19.66
N HIS A 31 -13.31 -8.23 20.49
CA HIS A 31 -13.02 -8.10 21.92
C HIS A 31 -11.67 -7.41 22.17
N ILE A 32 -10.60 -7.92 21.54
CA ILE A 32 -9.25 -7.35 21.66
C ILE A 32 -9.22 -5.91 21.11
N SER A 33 -9.92 -5.68 20.00
CA SER A 33 -9.96 -4.36 19.36
C SER A 33 -10.67 -3.32 20.23
N GLU A 34 -11.76 -3.69 20.94
CA GLU A 34 -12.43 -2.82 21.90
C GLU A 34 -11.53 -2.49 23.10
N GLU A 35 -10.82 -3.48 23.64
CA GLU A 35 -9.88 -3.25 24.75
C GLU A 35 -8.77 -2.26 24.36
N PHE A 36 -8.16 -2.45 23.18
CA PHE A 36 -7.18 -1.50 22.68
C PHE A 36 -7.78 -0.12 22.41
N TRP A 37 -8.93 -0.06 21.75
CA TRP A 37 -9.62 1.19 21.46
C TRP A 37 -9.88 1.98 22.74
N HIS A 38 -10.36 1.32 23.79
CA HIS A 38 -10.61 1.91 25.09
C HIS A 38 -9.34 2.46 25.77
N CYS A 39 -8.27 1.64 25.82
CA CYS A 39 -7.01 2.01 26.47
C CYS A 39 -6.36 3.23 25.79
N TYR A 40 -6.41 3.29 24.46
CA TYR A 40 -5.71 4.30 23.69
C TYR A 40 -6.57 5.55 23.37
N LEU A 41 -7.91 5.44 23.31
CA LEU A 41 -8.80 6.60 23.22
C LEU A 41 -8.72 7.50 24.44
N LYS A 42 -8.60 6.92 25.65
CA LYS A 42 -8.41 7.69 26.89
C LYS A 42 -7.17 8.59 26.81
N LYS A 43 -6.09 8.08 26.20
CA LYS A 43 -4.85 8.85 25.97
C LYS A 43 -5.01 9.91 24.86
N TYR A 44 -5.84 9.64 23.84
CA TYR A 44 -6.09 10.57 22.73
C TYR A 44 -6.92 11.80 23.14
N LYS A 45 -7.99 11.61 23.94
CA LYS A 45 -8.88 12.71 24.37
C LYS A 45 -8.37 13.52 25.57
N GLY A 46 -7.36 13.03 26.30
CA GLY A 46 -6.85 13.66 27.53
C GLY A 46 -5.93 14.88 27.34
N ARG A 47 -5.91 15.53 26.17
CA ARG A 47 -5.07 16.71 25.88
C ARG A 47 -5.85 17.94 25.42
N GLU A 48 -7.18 17.91 25.45
CA GLU A 48 -7.93 19.15 25.26
C GLU A 48 -7.76 20.03 26.50
N LYS A 49 -7.21 21.21 26.24
CA LYS A 49 -6.78 22.21 27.20
C LYS A 49 -7.97 22.65 28.06
N ASN A 50 -7.71 22.67 29.37
CA ASN A 50 -8.51 23.27 30.42
C ASN A 50 -9.81 22.52 30.77
N GLU A 51 -9.93 22.27 32.07
CA GLU A 51 -11.15 21.87 32.80
C GLU A 51 -11.40 20.37 33.04
N LYS A 52 -10.90 19.96 34.22
CA LYS A 52 -11.51 19.05 35.22
C LYS A 52 -12.07 17.71 34.74
N VAL A 53 -11.28 16.68 35.09
CA VAL A 53 -11.63 15.27 35.25
C VAL A 53 -11.97 14.58 33.94
N ALA A 54 -11.01 13.79 33.45
CA ALA A 54 -11.25 12.76 32.45
C ALA A 54 -12.41 11.86 32.94
N LYS A 55 -13.64 12.16 32.51
CA LYS A 55 -14.82 11.35 32.85
C LYS A 55 -14.46 9.90 32.53
N LYS A 56 -14.46 9.07 33.56
CA LYS A 56 -14.22 7.62 33.45
C LYS A 56 -15.17 7.12 32.36
N ILE A 57 -14.63 6.78 31.20
CA ILE A 57 -15.45 6.27 30.09
C ILE A 57 -16.00 4.93 30.58
N CYS A 58 -17.25 4.91 31.02
CA CYS A 58 -17.95 3.70 31.38
C CYS A 58 -18.53 3.10 30.10
N TYR A 59 -18.17 1.85 29.81
CA TYR A 59 -18.64 1.10 28.63
C TYR A 59 -20.18 1.05 28.57
N PHE A 60 -20.82 0.94 29.75
CA PHE A 60 -22.27 0.92 29.88
C PHE A 60 -22.94 2.30 29.67
N CYS A 61 -22.30 3.40 30.09
CA CYS A 61 -22.94 4.72 30.09
C CYS A 61 -22.58 5.57 28.87
N ASN A 62 -21.63 5.16 28.03
CA ASN A 62 -21.21 5.89 26.84
C ASN A 62 -21.00 4.96 25.65
N SER A 63 -22.11 4.40 25.13
CA SER A 63 -22.12 3.54 23.94
C SER A 63 -21.46 4.20 22.71
N ARG A 64 -21.49 5.53 22.60
CA ARG A 64 -20.81 6.28 21.53
C ARG A 64 -19.27 6.19 21.54
N SER A 65 -18.69 5.67 22.62
CA SER A 65 -17.24 5.47 22.74
C SER A 65 -16.77 4.09 22.25
N LEU A 66 -17.70 3.17 21.99
CA LEU A 66 -17.40 1.83 21.48
C LEU A 66 -16.84 1.90 20.06
N LEU A 67 -15.93 0.98 19.76
CA LEU A 67 -15.41 0.82 18.42
C LEU A 67 -16.49 0.40 17.43
N PHE A 68 -17.49 -0.36 17.89
CA PHE A 68 -18.67 -0.74 17.08
C PHE A 68 -19.34 0.45 16.37
N TYR A 69 -19.51 1.58 17.08
CA TYR A 69 -20.16 2.77 16.53
C TYR A 69 -19.17 3.70 15.80
N ALA A 70 -17.89 3.35 15.74
CA ALA A 70 -16.89 4.17 15.09
C ALA A 70 -17.05 4.09 13.55
N LYS A 71 -16.89 5.23 12.88
CA LYS A 71 -16.85 5.26 11.41
C LYS A 71 -15.67 4.43 10.91
N TRP A 72 -15.94 3.61 9.88
CA TRP A 72 -14.92 2.88 9.15
C TRP A 72 -13.85 3.85 8.60
N PRO A 73 -12.55 3.49 8.64
CA PRO A 73 -11.51 4.37 8.13
C PRO A 73 -11.69 4.62 6.63
N SER A 74 -11.60 5.89 6.22
CA SER A 74 -11.52 6.26 4.81
C SER A 74 -10.12 6.01 4.27
N LEU A 75 -10.01 5.72 2.97
CA LEU A 75 -8.72 5.65 2.29
C LEU A 75 -8.01 7.00 2.45
N PHE A 76 -6.79 6.97 2.99
CA PHE A 76 -5.91 8.13 3.02
C PHE A 76 -4.64 7.76 2.25
N GLN A 77 -4.26 8.61 1.30
CA GLN A 77 -3.01 8.48 0.57
C GLN A 77 -2.01 9.46 1.17
N ILE A 78 -0.91 8.95 1.70
CA ILE A 78 0.25 9.78 1.97
C ILE A 78 0.90 10.01 0.60
N LYS A 79 1.03 11.28 0.19
CA LYS A 79 1.79 11.64 -1.02
C LYS A 79 3.25 11.31 -0.75
N ASN A 80 3.65 10.09 -1.08
CA ASN A 80 5.05 9.71 -1.12
C ASN A 80 5.56 10.10 -2.51
N ASN A 81 6.44 11.09 -2.57
CA ASN A 81 7.05 11.55 -3.82
C ASN A 81 8.09 10.54 -4.34
N GLU A 82 8.57 9.63 -3.48
CA GLU A 82 9.57 8.61 -3.80
C GLU A 82 8.93 7.21 -3.84
N LYS A 83 8.01 6.98 -4.79
CA LYS A 83 7.56 5.62 -5.09
C LYS A 83 8.38 5.11 -6.27
N SER A 84 9.35 4.25 -5.97
CA SER A 84 9.90 3.38 -6.99
C SER A 84 8.91 2.24 -7.21
N GLU A 85 8.39 2.15 -8.43
CA GLU A 85 7.39 1.15 -8.79
C GLU A 85 8.04 0.07 -9.66
N ASN A 86 7.77 -1.20 -9.32
CA ASN A 86 8.32 -2.33 -10.04
C ASN A 86 7.40 -2.69 -11.22
N ILE A 87 7.79 -2.29 -12.42
CA ILE A 87 7.09 -2.62 -13.67
C ILE A 87 7.54 -4.01 -14.13
N SER A 88 6.59 -4.91 -14.33
CA SER A 88 6.85 -6.28 -14.82
C SER A 88 7.00 -6.26 -16.35
N ILE A 89 8.14 -6.71 -16.87
CA ILE A 89 8.33 -6.86 -18.31
C ILE A 89 8.06 -8.29 -18.75
N ARG A 90 7.30 -8.44 -19.84
CA ARG A 90 6.85 -9.73 -20.37
C ARG A 90 7.08 -9.85 -21.87
N ILE A 91 7.33 -11.06 -22.35
CA ILE A 91 7.25 -11.43 -23.78
C ILE A 91 6.17 -12.48 -23.92
N ASN A 92 5.20 -12.28 -24.82
CA ASN A 92 4.09 -13.21 -25.05
C ASN A 92 3.45 -13.68 -23.72
N ASN A 93 3.19 -12.73 -22.83
CA ASN A 93 2.65 -12.93 -21.47
C ASN A 93 3.56 -13.69 -20.49
N LYS A 94 4.75 -14.13 -20.89
CA LYS A 94 5.74 -14.74 -20.00
C LYS A 94 6.59 -13.65 -19.34
N HIS A 95 6.62 -13.64 -18.01
CA HIS A 95 7.46 -12.72 -17.24
C HIS A 95 8.96 -13.00 -17.44
N ILE A 96 9.74 -11.93 -17.56
CA ILE A 96 11.20 -12.01 -17.74
C ILE A 96 11.90 -11.27 -16.62
N ALA A 97 11.61 -9.98 -16.45
CA ALA A 97 12.35 -9.10 -15.55
C ALA A 97 11.47 -8.00 -14.97
N PHE A 98 11.95 -7.37 -13.90
CA PHE A 98 11.37 -6.18 -13.31
C PHE A 98 12.23 -4.96 -13.62
N ILE A 99 11.58 -3.84 -13.95
CA ILE A 99 12.18 -2.50 -13.99
C ILE A 99 11.72 -1.71 -12.79
N LYS A 100 12.64 -1.00 -12.15
CA LYS A 100 12.32 0.01 -11.15
C LYS A 100 12.10 1.33 -11.86
N ASN A 101 10.85 1.78 -11.91
CA ASN A 101 10.54 3.08 -12.45
C ASN A 101 10.58 4.15 -11.36
N ASN A 102 11.23 5.27 -11.66
CA ASN A 102 11.08 6.49 -10.86
C ASN A 102 9.97 7.32 -11.49
N SER A 103 9.11 7.91 -10.66
CA SER A 103 7.85 8.58 -11.01
C SER A 103 7.92 9.71 -12.06
N GLU A 104 9.10 10.07 -12.55
CA GLU A 104 9.34 11.18 -13.49
C GLU A 104 9.73 10.73 -14.91
N SER A 105 9.82 9.43 -15.18
CA SER A 105 10.18 8.94 -16.52
C SER A 105 9.02 9.08 -17.52
N SER A 106 9.34 9.49 -18.74
CA SER A 106 8.37 9.51 -19.85
C SER A 106 8.07 8.08 -20.31
N GLU A 107 6.86 7.84 -20.85
CA GLU A 107 6.46 6.53 -21.37
C GLU A 107 7.45 5.96 -22.40
N GLN A 108 8.04 6.83 -23.22
CA GLN A 108 9.02 6.45 -24.23
C GLN A 108 10.32 5.96 -23.60
N ASN A 109 10.83 6.66 -22.58
CA ASN A 109 12.05 6.25 -21.88
C ASN A 109 11.89 4.87 -21.22
N ILE A 110 10.72 4.58 -20.63
CA ILE A 110 10.46 3.28 -19.98
C ILE A 110 10.46 2.15 -21.03
N ILE A 111 9.89 2.38 -22.21
CA ILE A 111 9.88 1.39 -23.30
C ILE A 111 11.32 1.15 -23.79
N GLU A 112 12.11 2.20 -23.99
CA GLU A 112 13.51 2.09 -24.40
C GLU A 112 14.34 1.31 -23.37
N GLU A 113 14.24 1.66 -22.08
CA GLU A 113 14.88 0.92 -20.98
C GLU A 113 14.45 -0.56 -20.97
N SER A 114 13.16 -0.82 -21.18
CA SER A 114 12.61 -2.19 -21.27
C SER A 114 13.17 -2.97 -22.44
N THR A 115 13.30 -2.34 -23.62
CA THR A 115 13.89 -2.99 -24.79
C THR A 115 15.38 -3.26 -24.58
N ASN A 116 16.12 -2.33 -23.96
CA ASN A 116 17.53 -2.50 -23.66
C ASN A 116 17.78 -3.64 -22.67
N MET A 117 16.96 -3.79 -21.63
CA MET A 117 17.09 -4.87 -20.65
C MET A 117 16.80 -6.26 -21.23
N ILE A 118 15.93 -6.37 -22.24
CA ILE A 118 15.48 -7.66 -22.79
C ILE A 118 16.07 -7.94 -24.17
N LYS A 119 17.01 -7.11 -24.64
CA LYS A 119 17.63 -7.21 -25.96
C LYS A 119 18.07 -8.64 -26.30
N ASP A 120 18.75 -9.33 -25.38
CA ASP A 120 19.20 -10.71 -25.58
C ASP A 120 18.07 -11.73 -25.80
N SER A 121 16.92 -11.54 -25.13
CA SER A 121 15.77 -12.44 -25.27
C SER A 121 14.96 -12.13 -26.53
N ILE A 122 14.86 -10.84 -26.90
CA ILE A 122 14.24 -10.40 -28.14
C ILE A 122 15.08 -10.88 -29.33
N ASP A 123 16.39 -10.71 -29.30
CA ASP A 123 17.31 -11.12 -30.38
C ASP A 123 17.26 -12.63 -30.63
N LYS A 124 17.08 -13.44 -29.58
CA LYS A 124 16.86 -14.89 -29.71
C LYS A 124 15.57 -15.23 -30.45
N GLU A 125 14.49 -14.48 -30.23
CA GLU A 125 13.23 -14.69 -30.94
C GLU A 125 13.30 -14.14 -32.37
N ILE A 126 14.00 -13.03 -32.60
CA ILE A 126 14.24 -12.47 -33.95
C ILE A 126 15.11 -13.41 -34.80
N LYS A 127 16.16 -14.03 -34.22
CA LYS A 127 16.97 -15.05 -34.92
C LYS A 127 16.14 -16.26 -35.40
N LYS A 128 14.99 -16.52 -34.79
CA LYS A 128 14.03 -17.56 -35.22
C LYS A 128 13.07 -17.07 -36.32
N GLY A 129 13.24 -15.85 -36.82
CA GLY A 129 12.41 -15.24 -37.87
C GLY A 129 11.17 -14.51 -37.36
N LYS A 130 10.99 -14.35 -36.05
CA LYS A 130 9.83 -13.70 -35.46
C LYS A 130 9.95 -12.18 -35.44
N LYS A 131 8.82 -11.47 -35.48
CA LYS A 131 8.76 -10.01 -35.46
C LYS A 131 7.94 -9.50 -34.28
N ILE A 132 8.28 -8.30 -33.80
CA ILE A 132 7.48 -7.61 -32.79
C ILE A 132 6.23 -7.07 -33.49
N ILE A 133 5.05 -7.54 -33.06
CA ILE A 133 3.75 -7.10 -33.59
C ILE A 133 3.22 -5.93 -32.77
N ASN A 134 3.33 -6.01 -31.44
CA ASN A 134 2.73 -5.02 -30.56
C ASN A 134 3.47 -4.90 -29.22
N ILE A 135 3.37 -3.72 -28.61
CA ILE A 135 3.87 -3.43 -27.26
C ILE A 135 2.70 -2.92 -26.44
N ILE A 136 2.30 -3.68 -25.42
CA ILE A 136 1.21 -3.32 -24.52
C ILE A 136 1.82 -2.71 -23.27
N ASN A 137 1.64 -1.41 -23.08
CA ASN A 137 2.03 -0.69 -21.87
C ASN A 137 0.81 -0.49 -20.96
N VAL A 138 0.88 -1.02 -19.73
CA VAL A 138 -0.05 -0.67 -18.66
C VAL A 138 0.74 0.16 -17.65
N PRO A 139 0.42 1.46 -17.52
CA PRO A 139 1.14 2.36 -16.62
C PRO A 139 1.30 1.76 -15.23
N ASP A 140 2.51 1.89 -14.68
CA ASP A 140 2.86 1.51 -13.30
C ASP A 140 2.70 0.01 -12.98
N LYS A 141 2.47 -0.83 -13.99
CA LYS A 141 2.18 -2.27 -13.80
C LYS A 141 3.01 -3.18 -14.67
N LEU A 142 2.90 -3.07 -16.00
CA LEU A 142 3.56 -4.01 -16.90
C LEU A 142 3.79 -3.47 -18.30
N ILE A 143 4.82 -4.01 -18.95
CA ILE A 143 5.08 -3.86 -20.38
C ILE A 143 5.15 -5.26 -20.98
N ASN A 144 4.35 -5.52 -22.01
CA ASN A 144 4.30 -6.82 -22.68
C ASN A 144 4.61 -6.68 -24.18
N PHE A 145 5.68 -7.34 -24.61
CA PHE A 145 6.09 -7.45 -26.00
C PHE A 145 5.44 -8.67 -26.65
N VAL A 146 4.62 -8.44 -27.67
CA VAL A 146 3.98 -9.50 -28.46
C VAL A 146 4.86 -9.78 -29.67
N ILE A 147 5.43 -10.98 -29.71
CA ILE A 147 6.38 -11.44 -30.74
C ILE A 147 5.83 -12.70 -31.39
N VAL A 148 5.67 -12.67 -32.72
CA VAL A 148 5.14 -13.81 -33.51
C VAL A 148 6.07 -14.11 -34.66
#